data_AF-A0A1F8T356-F1
#
_entry.id   AF-A0A1F8T356-F1
#
_cell.length_a   1.000
_cell.length_b   1.000
_cell.length_c   1.000
_cell.angle_alpha   90.00
_cell.angle_beta   90.00
_cell.angle_gamma   90.00
#
_symmetry.space_group_name_H-M   'P 1'
#
loop_
_entity.id
_entity.type
_entity.pdbx_description
1 polymer ?
#
loop_
_entity_poly.entity_id
_entity_poly.type
_entity_poly.pdbx_seq_one_letter_code
_entity_poly.pdbx_strand_id
1 'polypeptide(L)'
;MNISEIVSKYRGEKSLREFAIDLSDHLPEPISYQSIKNWEDGIKPSYYTILAIFITYDDWRGAFALEILRVLKPELYKPDPIKSV
;
A
#
# COMPACT_ATOMS: atom_id res chain seq x y z
N MET A 1 0.53 -12.63 -3.11
CA MET A 1 0.05 -11.45 -3.83
C MET A 1 1.19 -10.44 -3.93
N ASN A 2 1.47 -9.91 -5.11
CA ASN A 2 2.47 -8.86 -5.34
C ASN A 2 1.83 -7.46 -5.31
N ILE A 3 2.63 -6.40 -5.37
CA ILE A 3 2.13 -5.01 -5.24
C ILE A 3 1.16 -4.65 -6.37
N SER A 4 1.41 -5.09 -7.60
CA SER A 4 0.53 -4.82 -8.75
C SER A 4 -0.86 -5.44 -8.56
N GLU A 5 -0.92 -6.68 -8.07
CA GLU A 5 -2.17 -7.36 -7.72
C GLU A 5 -2.93 -6.65 -6.59
N ILE A 6 -2.21 -6.15 -5.57
CA ILE A 6 -2.81 -5.37 -4.47
C ILE A 6 -3.39 -4.06 -5.01
N VAL A 7 -2.65 -3.31 -5.83
CA VAL A 7 -3.14 -2.08 -6.44
C VAL A 7 -4.39 -2.34 -7.27
N SER A 8 -4.37 -3.37 -8.13
CA SER A 8 -5.52 -3.76 -8.94
C SER A 8 -6.75 -4.10 -8.09
N LYS A 9 -6.59 -4.88 -7.02
CA LYS A 9 -7.66 -5.25 -6.07
C LYS A 9 -8.35 -4.03 -5.46
N TYR A 10 -7.58 -3.05 -4.96
CA TYR A 10 -8.14 -1.89 -4.26
C TYR A 10 -8.59 -0.78 -5.20
N ARG A 11 -7.97 -0.66 -6.38
CA ARG A 11 -8.40 0.26 -7.43
C ARG A 11 -9.76 -0.13 -8.02
N GLY A 12 -9.97 -1.44 -8.23
CA GLY A 12 -11.14 -1.92 -8.95
C GLY A 12 -11.24 -1.27 -10.33
N GLU A 13 -12.42 -0.77 -10.67
CA GLU A 13 -12.69 -0.13 -11.96
C GLU A 13 -12.24 1.35 -12.03
N LYS A 14 -11.72 1.92 -10.94
CA LYS A 14 -11.27 3.33 -10.93
C LYS A 14 -10.08 3.51 -11.88
N SER A 15 -10.01 4.68 -12.53
CA SER A 15 -8.79 5.11 -13.20
C SER A 15 -7.65 5.31 -12.20
N LEU A 16 -6.41 5.31 -12.68
CA LEU A 16 -5.23 5.59 -11.84
C LEU A 16 -5.33 6.95 -11.15
N ARG A 17 -5.96 7.93 -11.81
CA ARG A 17 -6.11 9.29 -11.29
C ARG A 17 -7.12 9.35 -10.16
N GLU A 18 -8.29 8.74 -10.34
CA GLU A 18 -9.33 8.66 -9.30
C GLU A 18 -8.80 7.90 -8.08
N PHE A 19 -8.13 6.76 -8.30
CA PHE A 19 -7.57 5.99 -7.19
C PHE A 19 -6.49 6.76 -6.43
N ALA A 20 -5.61 7.50 -7.13
CA ALA A 20 -4.59 8.32 -6.49
C ALA A 20 -5.19 9.45 -5.64
N ILE A 21 -6.27 10.08 -6.13
CA ILE A 21 -7.03 11.09 -5.39
C ILE A 21 -7.62 10.46 -4.12
N ASP A 22 -8.37 9.38 -4.24
CA ASP A 22 -9.02 8.72 -3.10
C ASP A 22 -8.01 8.23 -2.06
N LEU A 23 -6.91 7.64 -2.51
CA LEU A 23 -5.86 7.07 -1.66
C LEU A 23 -5.12 8.15 -0.86
N SER A 24 -5.01 9.36 -1.39
CA SER A 24 -4.25 10.45 -0.78
C SER A 24 -5.11 11.59 -0.24
N ASP A 25 -6.43 11.41 -0.24
CA ASP A 25 -7.38 12.37 0.31
C ASP A 25 -7.09 12.63 1.80
N HIS A 26 -6.63 13.84 2.14
CA HIS A 26 -6.13 14.27 3.46
C HIS A 26 -4.69 13.84 3.84
N LEU A 27 -3.90 13.29 2.92
CA LEU A 27 -2.45 13.19 3.13
C LEU A 27 -1.78 14.57 3.00
N PRO A 28 -0.75 14.87 3.79
CA PRO A 28 0.05 16.10 3.62
C PRO A 28 0.69 16.20 2.23
N GLU A 29 1.13 15.06 1.69
CA GLU A 29 1.70 14.94 0.36
C GLU A 29 0.82 14.03 -0.49
N PRO A 30 0.16 14.56 -1.54
CA PRO A 30 -0.72 13.76 -2.37
C PRO A 30 0.05 12.74 -3.21
N ILE A 31 -0.57 11.60 -3.44
CA ILE A 31 0.00 10.54 -4.27
C ILE A 31 -0.38 10.83 -5.72
N SER A 32 0.60 10.83 -6.62
CA SER A 32 0.34 11.07 -8.04
C SER A 32 -0.17 9.79 -8.72
N TYR A 33 -0.95 9.96 -9.80
CA TYR A 33 -1.33 8.82 -10.65
C TYR A 33 -0.11 8.07 -11.21
N GLN A 34 1.00 8.78 -11.46
CA GLN A 34 2.25 8.19 -11.94
C GLN A 34 2.88 7.29 -10.88
N SER A 35 2.77 7.65 -9.59
CA SER A 35 3.19 6.79 -8.48
C SER A 35 2.41 5.47 -8.50
N ILE A 36 1.08 5.53 -8.67
CA ILE A 36 0.26 4.32 -8.79
C ILE A 36 0.68 3.47 -10.00
N LYS A 37 0.87 4.11 -11.16
CA LYS A 37 1.33 3.41 -12.39
C LYS A 37 2.66 2.70 -12.16
N ASN A 38 3.62 3.38 -11.54
CA ASN A 38 4.91 2.83 -11.20
C ASN A 38 4.78 1.59 -10.31
N TRP A 39 3.86 1.59 -9.34
CA TRP A 39 3.61 0.45 -8.46
C TRP A 39 2.98 -0.73 -9.20
N GLU A 40 2.06 -0.48 -10.15
CA GLU A 40 1.53 -1.52 -11.04
C GLU A 40 2.61 -2.11 -11.96
N ASP A 41 3.57 -1.28 -12.39
CA ASP A 41 4.72 -1.68 -13.21
C ASP A 41 5.87 -2.33 -12.42
N GLY A 42 5.68 -2.55 -11.12
CA GLY A 42 6.64 -3.26 -10.26
C GLY A 42 7.71 -2.39 -9.63
N ILE A 43 7.69 -1.07 -9.84
CA ILE A 43 8.53 -0.13 -9.09
C ILE A 43 7.97 -0.04 -7.68
N LYS A 44 8.78 -0.44 -6.69
CA LYS A 44 8.32 -0.49 -5.30
C LYS A 44 8.05 0.91 -4.75
N PRO A 45 6.93 1.11 -4.01
CA PRO A 45 6.71 2.32 -3.26
C PRO A 45 7.76 2.50 -2.16
N SER A 46 7.98 3.76 -1.76
CA SER A 46 8.74 4.07 -0.55
C SER A 46 8.02 3.51 0.67
N TYR A 47 8.77 2.80 1.52
CA TYR A 47 8.24 2.25 2.77
C TYR A 47 7.55 3.31 3.63
N TYR A 48 8.16 4.50 3.78
CA TYR A 48 7.60 5.56 4.61
C TYR A 48 6.33 6.17 4.04
N THR A 49 6.19 6.24 2.71
CA THR A 49 4.94 6.68 2.08
C THR A 49 3.81 5.72 2.42
N ILE A 50 4.04 4.41 2.32
CA ILE A 50 3.01 3.41 2.65
C ILE A 50 2.72 3.37 4.14
N LEU A 51 3.76 3.48 4.99
CA LEU A 51 3.59 3.57 6.43
C LEU A 51 2.76 4.79 6.82
N ALA A 52 2.96 5.94 6.17
CA ALA A 52 2.16 7.15 6.39
C ALA A 52 0.67 6.92 6.09
N ILE A 53 0.34 6.23 5.00
CA ILE A 53 -1.05 5.84 4.69
C ILE A 53 -1.61 4.94 5.81
N PHE A 54 -0.85 3.92 6.22
CA PHE A 54 -1.28 2.97 7.25
C PHE A 54 -1.60 3.63 8.59
N ILE A 55 -0.78 4.58 9.03
CA ILE A 55 -1.00 5.27 10.32
C ILE A 55 -2.08 6.37 10.24
N THR A 56 -2.37 6.87 9.04
CA THR A 56 -3.31 7.98 8.84
C THR A 56 -4.75 7.51 8.75
N TYR A 57 -4.99 6.34 8.12
CA TYR A 57 -6.33 5.87 7.82
C TYR A 57 -6.68 4.57 8.54
N ASP A 58 -7.91 4.49 9.05
CA ASP A 58 -8.52 3.32 9.70
C ASP A 58 -9.47 2.54 8.77
N ASP A 59 -9.54 2.93 7.49
CA ASP A 59 -10.43 2.35 6.49
C ASP A 59 -9.69 1.45 5.46
N TRP A 60 -10.29 1.28 4.29
CA TRP A 60 -9.71 0.48 3.20
C TRP A 60 -8.30 0.93 2.80
N ARG A 61 -7.95 2.21 2.98
CA ARG A 61 -6.62 2.75 2.66
C ARG A 61 -5.57 2.20 3.63
N GLY A 62 -5.92 2.09 4.91
CA GLY A 62 -5.10 1.42 5.91
C GLY A 62 -4.90 -0.06 5.60
N ALA A 63 -5.98 -0.76 5.21
CA ALA A 63 -5.90 -2.16 4.80
C ALA A 63 -5.04 -2.37 3.54
N PHE A 64 -5.19 -1.51 2.54
CA PHE A 64 -4.34 -1.46 1.35
C PHE A 64 -2.86 -1.28 1.72
N ALA A 65 -2.57 -0.29 2.56
CA ALA A 65 -1.21 -0.01 3.00
C ALA A 65 -0.59 -1.19 3.76
N LEU A 66 -1.35 -1.83 4.66
CA LEU A 66 -0.90 -3.00 5.40
C LEU A 66 -0.52 -4.17 4.47
N GLU A 67 -1.32 -4.42 3.43
CA GLU A 67 -1.00 -5.47 2.44
C GLU A 67 0.30 -5.15 1.70
N ILE A 68 0.52 -3.89 1.30
CA ILE A 68 1.79 -3.48 0.68
C ILE A 68 2.96 -3.60 1.67
N LEU A 69 2.79 -3.18 2.93
CA LEU A 69 3.83 -3.29 3.96
C LEU A 69 4.27 -4.74 4.19
N ARG A 70 3.34 -5.70 4.17
CA ARG A 70 3.65 -7.13 4.26
C ARG A 70 4.52 -7.63 3.10
N VAL A 71 4.38 -7.03 1.91
CA VAL A 71 5.22 -7.35 0.74
C VAL A 71 6.59 -6.66 0.84
N LEU A 72 6.64 -5.42 1.35
CA LEU A 72 7.89 -4.67 1.47
C LEU A 72 8.78 -5.17 2.61
N LYS A 73 8.18 -5.60 3.72
CA LYS A 73 8.84 -5.96 4.98
C LYS A 73 8.27 -7.26 5.56
N PRO A 74 8.32 -8.38 4.83
CA PRO A 74 7.71 -9.64 5.27
C PRO A 74 8.25 -10.11 6.62
N GLU A 75 9.49 -9.80 6.97
CA GLU A 75 10.12 -10.13 8.25
C GLU A 75 9.40 -9.56 9.48
N LEU A 76 8.71 -8.42 9.34
CA LEU A 76 7.97 -7.79 10.45
C LEU A 76 6.59 -8.44 10.68
N TYR A 77 6.13 -9.25 9.73
CA TYR A 77 4.79 -9.84 9.71
C TYR A 77 4.80 -11.36 9.62
N LYS A 78 5.97 -11.99 9.68
CA LYS A 78 6.07 -13.42 9.93
C LYS A 78 5.69 -13.66 11.39
N PRO A 79 4.87 -14.67 11.69
CA PRO A 79 4.71 -15.09 13.08
C PRO A 79 6.09 -15.43 13.63
N ASP A 80 6.42 -14.86 14.80
CA ASP A 80 7.62 -15.27 15.52
C ASP A 80 7.57 -16.80 15.61
N PRO A 81 8.62 -17.51 15.16
CA PRO A 81 8.74 -18.92 15.49
C PRO A 81 8.86 -18.94 17.01
N ILE A 82 7.75 -19.21 17.70
CA ILE A 82 7.70 -19.46 19.13
C ILE A 82 8.88 -20.38 19.40
N LYS A 83 9.85 -19.91 20.19
CA LYS A 83 10.91 -20.78 20.71
C LYS A 83 10.19 -21.90 21.42
N SER A 84 10.11 -23.06 20.77
CA SER A 84 9.73 -24.30 21.42
C SER A 84 10.65 -24.44 22.62
N VAL A 85 10.02 -24.52 23.79
CA VAL A 85 10.61 -24.63 25.13
C VAL A 85 11.78 -25.60 25.15
#